data_AF-A0AAD6PDW9-F1
#
_entry.id   AF-A0AAD6PDW9-F1
#
_cell.length_a   1.000
_cell.length_b   1.000
_cell.length_c   1.000
_cell.angle_alpha   90.00
_cell.angle_beta   90.00
_cell.angle_gamma   90.00
#
_symmetry.space_group_name_H-M   'P 1'
#
loop_
_entity.id
_entity.type
_entity.pdbx_description
1 polymer ?
#
loop_
_entity_poly.entity_id
_entity_poly.type
_entity_poly.pdbx_seq_one_letter_code
_entity_poly.pdbx_strand_id
1 'polypeptide(L)'
;MEELRNEVGKLDQKLGVTENLVQHRNLEIKKLTNEKKDALAAQYAAEAILRRVHANQKDDDSPPPPIESAIAPLEAEIKMYKNEIASLQEDKKAMERLTKSKEAALLEAERILRSALERALIVEEVQNQNYELKRQIEICQEENRILEKSNRQKVNEVEKLSQTICELEEAILAAGAAANTIRDCRRQISELKEEKRMLERELARARVSANRVSMVVANEWKDENDKVMPVKQWLEERRLLQAEMQRLKEKLAISERTANAEAQMKEKLKLRLKTLEGLKHISSFSANPNASCGSPKPGNTNKILGFIKINAGMRRRSTSQPRGSHINIKSPLQQPNIETENAIAAGKLNGADSFKKKYGSGENMLEKGMWGSRNKVIDISGKEIEGVKTNADSCIDIHRIDDTTNSTETMNKVGGNEDLPDKGRAYSDSEDVVSGFLYDRLQKAVINLQKSCETKESSLNAKDQQIQMLMKKVNALTKSIEVESKKVKREAAAREKEAASAKLNKPKRFGV
;
A
#
# COMPACT_ATOMS: atom_id res chain seq x y z
N MET A 1 121.91 -111.22 -100.69
CA MET A 1 121.63 -109.96 -101.43
C MET A 1 120.52 -109.17 -100.76
N GLU A 2 119.30 -109.68 -100.67
CA GLU A 2 118.14 -108.90 -100.18
C GLU A 2 118.30 -108.39 -98.73
N GLU A 3 118.86 -109.22 -97.86
CA GLU A 3 119.08 -108.91 -96.44
C GLU A 3 119.98 -107.68 -96.23
N LEU A 4 121.04 -107.53 -97.03
CA LEU A 4 121.90 -106.34 -97.05
C LEU A 4 121.17 -105.08 -97.51
N ARG A 5 120.22 -105.20 -98.46
CA ARG A 5 119.43 -104.06 -98.94
C ARG A 5 118.48 -103.55 -97.85
N ASN A 6 117.85 -104.47 -97.12
CA ASN A 6 117.01 -104.13 -95.97
C ASN A 6 117.80 -103.51 -94.81
N GLU A 7 119.00 -104.01 -94.51
CA GLU A 7 119.81 -103.43 -93.41
C GLU A 7 120.40 -102.06 -93.79
N VAL A 8 120.79 -101.84 -95.06
CA VAL A 8 121.13 -100.50 -95.56
C VAL A 8 119.94 -99.54 -95.42
N GLY A 9 118.73 -99.96 -95.81
CA GLY A 9 117.52 -99.14 -95.62
C GLY A 9 117.24 -98.76 -94.16
N LYS A 10 117.46 -99.69 -93.22
CA LYS A 10 117.38 -99.39 -91.78
C LYS A 10 118.47 -98.43 -91.30
N LEU A 11 119.69 -98.56 -91.82
CA LEU A 11 120.81 -97.67 -91.47
C LEU A 11 120.57 -96.25 -92.01
N ASP A 12 120.05 -96.12 -93.23
CA ASP A 12 119.74 -94.82 -93.85
C ASP A 12 118.56 -94.13 -93.14
N GLN A 13 117.52 -94.88 -92.76
CA GLN A 13 116.43 -94.36 -91.92
C GLN A 13 116.92 -93.95 -90.52
N LYS A 14 117.82 -94.72 -89.89
CA LYS A 14 118.47 -94.34 -88.63
C LYS A 14 119.31 -93.07 -88.80
N LEU A 15 120.09 -92.98 -89.89
CA LEU A 15 120.91 -91.82 -90.21
C LEU A 15 120.05 -90.55 -90.32
N GLY A 16 118.97 -90.60 -91.12
CA GLY A 16 118.02 -89.50 -91.25
C GLY A 16 117.36 -89.11 -89.92
N VAL A 17 117.02 -90.06 -89.05
CA VAL A 17 116.52 -89.75 -87.69
C VAL A 17 117.59 -89.07 -86.83
N THR A 18 118.84 -89.55 -86.87
CA THR A 18 119.95 -88.90 -86.12
C THR A 18 120.30 -87.53 -86.68
N GLU A 19 120.23 -87.32 -87.99
CA GLU A 19 120.48 -86.02 -88.60
C GLU A 19 119.39 -85.01 -88.23
N ASN A 20 118.11 -85.39 -88.32
CA ASN A 20 117.01 -84.54 -87.85
C ASN A 20 117.15 -84.19 -86.35
N LEU A 21 117.58 -85.14 -85.52
CA LEU A 21 117.85 -84.89 -84.10
C LEU A 21 119.02 -83.91 -83.89
N VAL A 22 120.10 -84.02 -84.68
CA VAL A 22 121.24 -83.10 -84.65
C VAL A 22 120.85 -81.71 -85.15
N GLN A 23 120.03 -81.60 -86.20
CA GLN A 23 119.49 -80.33 -86.69
C GLN A 23 118.60 -79.66 -85.63
N HIS A 24 117.71 -80.42 -84.97
CA HIS A 24 116.90 -79.92 -83.85
C HIS A 24 117.77 -79.40 -82.70
N ARG A 25 118.77 -80.18 -82.25
CA ARG A 25 119.71 -79.74 -81.19
C ARG A 25 120.49 -78.48 -81.59
N ASN A 26 120.89 -78.35 -82.85
CA ASN A 26 121.58 -77.14 -83.34
C ASN A 26 120.67 -75.90 -83.36
N LEU A 27 119.37 -76.04 -83.62
CA LEU A 27 118.39 -74.95 -83.51
C LEU A 27 118.14 -74.57 -82.05
N GLU A 28 118.01 -75.55 -81.17
CA GLU A 28 117.86 -75.38 -79.72
C GLU A 28 119.07 -74.65 -79.09
N ILE A 29 120.30 -75.06 -79.45
CA ILE A 29 121.54 -74.40 -79.02
C ILE A 29 121.59 -72.93 -79.49
N LYS A 30 121.19 -72.66 -80.75
CA LYS A 30 121.13 -71.27 -81.27
C LYS A 30 120.11 -70.42 -80.50
N LYS A 31 118.93 -70.97 -80.19
CA LYS A 31 117.89 -70.32 -79.40
C LYS A 31 118.42 -69.95 -78.00
N LEU A 32 118.92 -70.93 -77.25
CA LEU A 32 119.49 -70.74 -75.91
C LEU A 32 120.66 -69.75 -75.89
N THR A 33 121.46 -69.72 -76.96
CA THR A 33 122.58 -68.77 -77.11
C THR A 33 122.13 -67.32 -77.27
N ASN A 34 120.96 -67.08 -77.87
CA ASN A 34 120.38 -65.74 -77.96
C ASN A 34 119.70 -65.35 -76.64
N GLU A 35 118.86 -66.23 -76.07
CA GLU A 35 118.20 -66.00 -74.78
C GLU A 35 119.19 -65.67 -73.66
N LYS A 36 120.38 -66.31 -73.66
CA LYS A 36 121.48 -65.99 -72.73
C LYS A 36 122.05 -64.57 -72.91
N LYS A 37 122.11 -64.03 -74.13
CA LYS A 37 122.58 -62.65 -74.38
C LYS A 37 121.56 -61.65 -73.90
N ASP A 38 120.28 -61.89 -74.18
CA ASP A 38 119.18 -61.01 -73.80
C ASP A 38 119.04 -60.94 -72.27
N ALA A 39 119.18 -62.08 -71.59
CA ALA A 39 119.21 -62.16 -70.13
C ALA A 39 120.38 -61.38 -69.51
N LEU A 40 121.59 -61.46 -70.09
CA LEU A 40 122.74 -60.68 -69.64
C LEU A 40 122.55 -59.17 -69.86
N ALA A 41 121.95 -58.77 -70.99
CA ALA A 41 121.62 -57.36 -71.25
C ALA A 41 120.60 -56.82 -70.23
N ALA A 42 119.57 -57.59 -69.90
CA ALA A 42 118.60 -57.24 -68.87
C ALA A 42 119.24 -57.13 -67.47
N GLN A 43 120.17 -58.02 -67.13
CA GLN A 43 120.92 -57.98 -65.86
C GLN A 43 121.73 -56.67 -65.72
N TYR A 44 122.50 -56.29 -66.75
CA TYR A 44 123.26 -55.04 -66.72
C TYR A 44 122.36 -53.79 -66.65
N ALA A 45 121.19 -53.81 -67.29
CA ALA A 45 120.23 -52.72 -67.20
C ALA A 45 119.66 -52.54 -65.79
N ALA A 46 119.27 -53.63 -65.12
CA ALA A 46 118.77 -53.60 -63.74
C ALA A 46 119.84 -53.12 -62.74
N GLU A 47 121.08 -53.58 -62.89
CA GLU A 47 122.19 -53.17 -62.03
C GLU A 47 122.54 -51.68 -62.19
N ALA A 48 122.43 -51.14 -63.41
CA ALA A 48 122.61 -49.71 -63.68
C ALA A 48 121.51 -48.84 -63.03
N ILE A 49 120.27 -49.34 -62.93
CA ILE A 49 119.17 -48.65 -62.23
C ILE A 49 119.44 -48.61 -60.72
N LEU A 50 119.83 -49.73 -60.11
CA LEU A 50 120.16 -49.79 -58.68
C LEU A 50 121.33 -48.86 -58.32
N ARG A 51 122.37 -48.78 -59.15
CA ARG A 51 123.48 -47.83 -58.95
C ARG A 51 123.02 -46.37 -58.96
N ARG A 52 122.04 -46.00 -59.79
CA ARG A 52 121.47 -44.63 -59.80
C ARG A 52 120.64 -44.35 -58.55
N VAL A 53 119.80 -45.28 -58.12
CA VAL A 53 119.00 -45.12 -56.88
C VAL A 53 119.92 -44.94 -55.66
N HIS A 54 120.97 -45.76 -55.53
CA HIS A 54 121.91 -45.66 -54.41
C HIS A 54 122.85 -44.44 -54.48
N ALA A 55 123.16 -43.91 -55.67
CA ALA A 55 123.88 -42.63 -55.80
C ALA A 55 123.00 -41.46 -55.32
N ASN A 56 121.77 -41.37 -55.85
CA ASN A 56 120.78 -40.36 -55.47
C ASN A 56 120.40 -40.39 -53.97
N GLN A 57 120.76 -41.44 -53.23
CA GLN A 57 120.49 -41.60 -51.80
C GLN A 57 121.73 -41.35 -50.92
N LYS A 58 122.86 -40.93 -51.48
CA LYS A 58 124.09 -40.59 -50.74
C LYS A 58 124.46 -39.10 -50.76
N ASP A 59 124.01 -38.36 -51.77
CA ASP A 59 124.39 -36.94 -51.91
C ASP A 59 123.48 -36.00 -51.10
N ASP A 60 122.30 -36.45 -50.67
CA ASP A 60 121.38 -35.76 -49.74
C ASP A 60 121.65 -36.15 -48.27
N ASP A 61 122.88 -35.96 -47.78
CA ASP A 61 123.30 -36.30 -46.41
C ASP A 61 122.83 -35.26 -45.36
N SER A 62 121.61 -34.75 -45.55
CA SER A 62 120.82 -34.05 -44.52
C SER A 62 119.77 -35.02 -43.99
N PRO A 63 119.73 -35.33 -42.69
CA PRO A 63 118.67 -36.19 -42.15
C PRO A 63 117.30 -35.53 -42.44
N PRO A 64 116.30 -36.28 -42.93
CA PRO A 64 114.98 -35.72 -43.18
C PRO A 64 114.44 -35.11 -41.88
N PRO A 65 113.73 -33.96 -41.96
CA PRO A 65 113.30 -33.21 -40.78
C PRO A 65 112.59 -34.17 -39.81
N PRO A 66 112.99 -34.23 -38.53
CA PRO A 66 112.50 -35.25 -37.60
C PRO A 66 110.97 -35.30 -37.61
N ILE A 67 110.41 -36.50 -37.81
CA ILE A 67 108.97 -36.69 -37.98
C ILE A 67 108.22 -36.17 -36.73
N GLU A 68 108.82 -36.30 -35.54
CA GLU A 68 108.49 -35.61 -34.30
C GLU A 68 108.09 -34.13 -34.47
N SER A 69 108.86 -33.37 -35.27
CA SER A 69 108.67 -31.93 -35.45
C SER A 69 107.50 -31.58 -36.37
N ALA A 70 107.02 -32.52 -37.18
CA ALA A 70 105.78 -32.41 -37.96
C ALA A 70 104.57 -32.97 -37.18
N ILE A 71 104.81 -33.93 -36.28
CA ILE A 71 103.79 -34.54 -35.41
C ILE A 71 103.42 -33.62 -34.24
N ALA A 72 104.38 -33.01 -33.56
CA ALA A 72 104.12 -32.23 -32.34
C ALA A 72 103.09 -31.08 -32.49
N PRO A 73 103.02 -30.33 -33.61
CA PRO A 73 101.93 -29.38 -33.86
C PRO A 73 100.55 -30.06 -33.94
N LEU A 74 100.46 -31.20 -34.63
CA LEU A 74 99.21 -31.96 -34.77
C LEU A 74 98.78 -32.59 -33.44
N GLU A 75 99.73 -33.06 -32.61
CA GLU A 75 99.43 -33.53 -31.25
C GLU A 75 98.94 -32.40 -30.33
N ALA A 76 99.52 -31.20 -30.45
CA ALA A 76 99.04 -30.03 -29.75
C ALA A 76 97.62 -29.64 -30.21
N GLU A 77 97.32 -29.70 -31.51
CA GLU A 77 95.98 -29.46 -32.06
C GLU A 77 94.96 -30.52 -31.57
N ILE A 78 95.32 -31.80 -31.62
CA ILE A 78 94.52 -32.91 -31.06
C ILE A 78 94.27 -32.70 -29.56
N LYS A 79 95.23 -32.17 -28.81
CA LYS A 79 95.09 -31.83 -27.39
C LYS A 79 94.18 -30.61 -27.18
N MET A 80 94.25 -29.60 -28.04
CA MET A 80 93.33 -28.46 -28.05
C MET A 80 91.89 -28.91 -28.30
N TYR A 81 91.64 -29.67 -29.36
CA TYR A 81 90.30 -30.20 -29.66
C TYR A 81 89.76 -31.13 -28.56
N LYS A 82 90.62 -31.93 -27.90
CA LYS A 82 90.20 -32.73 -26.72
C LYS A 82 89.75 -31.84 -25.55
N ASN A 83 90.44 -30.73 -25.29
CA ASN A 83 90.05 -29.77 -24.25
C ASN A 83 88.76 -29.02 -24.62
N GLU A 84 88.62 -28.61 -25.89
CA GLU A 84 87.40 -27.97 -26.40
C GLU A 84 86.19 -28.90 -26.30
N ILE A 85 86.33 -30.17 -26.72
CA ILE A 85 85.29 -31.20 -26.55
C ILE A 85 84.92 -31.39 -25.07
N ALA A 86 85.89 -31.31 -24.14
CA ALA A 86 85.61 -31.39 -22.71
C ALA A 86 84.80 -30.17 -22.21
N SER A 87 85.15 -28.94 -22.64
CA SER A 87 84.39 -27.73 -22.34
C SER A 87 82.96 -27.82 -22.87
N LEU A 88 82.79 -28.16 -24.17
CA LEU A 88 81.48 -28.31 -24.80
C LEU A 88 80.62 -29.41 -24.15
N GLN A 89 81.24 -30.46 -23.58
CA GLN A 89 80.54 -31.46 -22.78
C GLN A 89 80.12 -30.94 -21.39
N GLU A 90 80.86 -30.02 -20.79
CA GLU A 90 80.45 -29.34 -19.54
C GLU A 90 79.34 -28.31 -19.82
N ASP A 91 79.49 -27.48 -20.85
CA ASP A 91 78.46 -26.53 -21.30
C ASP A 91 77.14 -27.23 -21.63
N LYS A 92 77.19 -28.38 -22.33
CA LYS A 92 76.01 -29.22 -22.56
C LYS A 92 75.35 -29.65 -21.25
N LYS A 93 76.13 -30.12 -20.26
CA LYS A 93 75.61 -30.51 -18.94
C LYS A 93 75.08 -29.30 -18.15
N ALA A 94 75.65 -28.11 -18.33
CA ALA A 94 75.15 -26.88 -17.73
C ALA A 94 73.79 -26.48 -18.34
N MET A 95 73.68 -26.54 -19.67
CA MET A 95 72.42 -26.32 -20.40
C MET A 95 71.34 -27.34 -20.02
N GLU A 96 71.67 -28.63 -19.91
CA GLU A 96 70.71 -29.66 -19.45
C GLU A 96 70.18 -29.40 -18.03
N ARG A 97 71.04 -28.92 -17.11
CA ARG A 97 70.61 -28.51 -15.75
C ARG A 97 69.72 -27.27 -15.79
N LEU A 98 70.08 -26.27 -16.61
CA LEU A 98 69.31 -25.04 -16.78
C LEU A 98 67.92 -25.31 -17.38
N THR A 99 67.82 -26.20 -18.37
CA THR A 99 66.54 -26.63 -18.96
C THR A 99 65.67 -27.32 -17.90
N LYS A 100 66.20 -28.30 -17.16
CA LYS A 100 65.47 -28.98 -16.07
C LYS A 100 65.01 -28.01 -14.97
N SER A 101 65.82 -27.01 -14.63
CA SER A 101 65.46 -25.97 -13.67
C SER A 101 64.34 -25.06 -14.20
N LYS A 102 64.32 -24.75 -15.49
CA LYS A 102 63.24 -23.97 -16.14
C LYS A 102 61.95 -24.79 -16.24
N GLU A 103 62.04 -26.07 -16.60
CA GLU A 103 60.89 -26.99 -16.63
C GLU A 103 60.23 -27.10 -15.25
N ALA A 104 61.02 -27.29 -14.18
CA ALA A 104 60.51 -27.32 -12.81
C ALA A 104 59.84 -26.00 -12.40
N ALA A 105 60.42 -24.84 -12.76
CA ALA A 105 59.84 -23.53 -12.48
C ALA A 105 58.54 -23.28 -13.27
N LEU A 106 58.45 -23.76 -14.51
CA LEU A 106 57.22 -23.70 -15.32
C LEU A 106 56.10 -24.57 -14.74
N LEU A 107 56.41 -25.78 -14.28
CA LEU A 107 55.43 -26.67 -13.64
C LEU A 107 54.88 -26.08 -12.32
N GLU A 108 55.73 -25.44 -11.51
CA GLU A 108 55.28 -24.75 -10.30
C GLU A 108 54.44 -23.50 -10.61
N ALA A 109 54.83 -22.71 -11.61
CA ALA A 109 54.01 -21.58 -12.09
C ALA A 109 52.65 -22.04 -12.61
N GLU A 110 52.60 -23.17 -13.33
CA GLU A 110 51.36 -23.79 -13.81
C GLU A 110 50.47 -24.30 -12.65
N ARG A 111 51.08 -24.87 -11.59
CA ARG A 111 50.38 -25.27 -10.36
C ARG A 111 49.76 -24.07 -9.64
N ILE A 112 50.51 -22.97 -9.52
CA ILE A 112 50.02 -21.70 -8.94
C ILE A 112 48.87 -21.13 -9.78
N LEU A 113 48.99 -21.13 -11.12
CA LEU A 113 47.97 -20.63 -12.03
C LEU A 113 46.67 -21.44 -11.99
N ARG A 114 46.75 -22.78 -11.97
CA ARG A 114 45.57 -23.65 -11.76
C ARG A 114 44.86 -23.32 -10.44
N SER A 115 45.63 -23.18 -9.36
CA SER A 115 45.08 -22.87 -8.03
C SER A 115 44.50 -21.45 -7.94
N ALA A 116 45.02 -20.49 -8.71
CA ALA A 116 44.45 -19.15 -8.83
C ALA A 116 43.13 -19.14 -9.62
N LEU A 117 43.05 -19.92 -10.71
CA LEU A 117 41.84 -20.10 -11.51
C LEU A 117 40.71 -20.76 -10.70
N GLU A 118 41.02 -21.80 -9.92
CA GLU A 118 40.05 -22.43 -9.02
C GLU A 118 39.50 -21.44 -7.98
N ARG A 119 40.36 -20.61 -7.37
CA ARG A 119 39.92 -19.53 -6.47
C ARG A 119 39.04 -18.50 -7.18
N ALA A 120 39.36 -18.14 -8.43
CA ALA A 120 38.55 -17.20 -9.21
C ALA A 120 37.13 -17.73 -9.45
N LEU A 121 36.98 -18.99 -9.84
CA LEU A 121 35.67 -19.65 -10.03
C LEU A 121 34.86 -19.74 -8.72
N ILE A 122 35.52 -19.86 -7.57
CA ILE A 122 34.87 -19.85 -6.25
C ILE A 122 34.45 -18.42 -5.83
N VAL A 123 35.21 -17.39 -6.21
CA VAL A 123 34.81 -15.99 -5.99
C VAL A 123 33.66 -15.59 -6.91
N GLU A 124 33.69 -16.00 -8.18
CA GLU A 124 32.58 -15.84 -9.13
C GLU A 124 31.31 -16.52 -8.62
N GLU A 125 31.42 -17.74 -8.04
CA GLU A 125 30.28 -18.38 -7.36
C GLU A 125 29.74 -17.53 -6.21
N VAL A 126 30.59 -17.12 -5.27
CA VAL A 126 30.09 -16.40 -4.09
C VAL A 126 29.52 -15.03 -4.47
N GLN A 127 30.03 -14.38 -5.52
CA GLN A 127 29.39 -13.21 -6.13
C GLN A 127 28.01 -13.57 -6.69
N ASN A 128 27.94 -14.62 -7.52
CA ASN A 128 26.72 -15.19 -8.09
C ASN A 128 25.99 -16.14 -7.11
N GLN A 129 26.00 -15.78 -5.83
CA GLN A 129 25.03 -16.18 -4.79
C GLN A 129 24.59 -14.92 -4.00
N ASN A 130 25.49 -13.95 -3.82
CA ASN A 130 25.18 -12.67 -3.18
C ASN A 130 24.21 -11.80 -4.01
N TYR A 131 24.16 -11.92 -5.34
CA TYR A 131 23.23 -11.14 -6.15
C TYR A 131 21.78 -11.64 -6.02
N GLU A 132 21.55 -12.95 -5.96
CA GLU A 132 20.22 -13.54 -5.73
C GLU A 132 19.81 -13.45 -4.26
N LEU A 133 20.73 -13.59 -3.29
CA LEU A 133 20.42 -13.28 -1.89
C LEU A 133 20.01 -11.80 -1.72
N LYS A 134 20.70 -10.86 -2.38
CA LYS A 134 20.31 -9.44 -2.41
C LYS A 134 18.94 -9.25 -3.07
N ARG A 135 18.67 -9.90 -4.19
CA ARG A 135 17.36 -9.89 -4.86
C ARG A 135 16.24 -10.44 -3.97
N GLN A 136 16.48 -11.54 -3.26
CA GLN A 136 15.51 -12.14 -2.34
C GLN A 136 15.23 -11.19 -1.16
N ILE A 137 16.25 -10.50 -0.64
CA ILE A 137 16.07 -9.43 0.35
C ILE A 137 15.21 -8.29 -0.23
N GLU A 138 15.45 -7.85 -1.47
CA GLU A 138 14.66 -6.81 -2.14
C GLU A 138 13.20 -7.23 -2.40
N ILE A 139 12.96 -8.49 -2.79
CA ILE A 139 11.62 -9.09 -2.92
C ILE A 139 10.91 -9.10 -1.57
N CYS A 140 11.53 -9.66 -0.52
CA CYS A 140 10.94 -9.71 0.81
C CYS A 140 10.69 -8.30 1.40
N GLN A 141 11.46 -7.28 0.98
CA GLN A 141 11.20 -5.89 1.37
C GLN A 141 9.93 -5.32 0.70
N GLU A 142 9.70 -5.52 -0.60
CA GLU A 142 8.44 -5.07 -1.21
C GLU A 142 7.24 -5.94 -0.79
N GLU A 143 7.41 -7.23 -0.54
CA GLU A 143 6.36 -8.09 0.04
C GLU A 143 5.92 -7.56 1.41
N ASN A 144 6.86 -7.27 2.31
CA ASN A 144 6.55 -6.63 3.60
C ASN A 144 5.87 -5.26 3.41
N ARG A 145 6.36 -4.45 2.48
CA ARG A 145 5.77 -3.14 2.13
C ARG A 145 4.36 -3.25 1.54
N ILE A 146 4.00 -4.34 0.88
CA ILE A 146 2.63 -4.65 0.42
C ILE A 146 1.77 -5.12 1.60
N LEU A 147 2.30 -6.00 2.45
CA LEU A 147 1.62 -6.46 3.66
C LEU A 147 1.32 -5.31 4.64
N GLU A 148 2.24 -4.36 4.82
CA GLU A 148 2.03 -3.14 5.61
C GLU A 148 0.88 -2.28 5.07
N LYS A 149 0.84 -2.05 3.74
CA LYS A 149 -0.26 -1.31 3.08
C LYS A 149 -1.61 -2.01 3.33
N SER A 150 -1.66 -3.34 3.16
CA SER A 150 -2.89 -4.13 3.37
C SER A 150 -3.30 -4.17 4.85
N ASN A 151 -2.35 -4.31 5.77
CA ASN A 151 -2.63 -4.31 7.21
C ASN A 151 -3.16 -2.94 7.65
N ARG A 152 -2.56 -1.84 7.17
CA ARG A 152 -3.06 -0.48 7.43
C ARG A 152 -4.47 -0.26 6.88
N GLN A 153 -4.80 -0.79 5.71
CA GLN A 153 -6.17 -0.76 5.18
C GLN A 153 -7.16 -1.48 6.11
N LYS A 154 -6.82 -2.69 6.56
CA LYS A 154 -7.65 -3.47 7.51
C LYS A 154 -7.80 -2.79 8.87
N VAL A 155 -6.75 -2.14 9.38
CA VAL A 155 -6.84 -1.33 10.60
C VAL A 155 -7.81 -0.16 10.41
N ASN A 156 -7.70 0.60 9.31
CA ASN A 156 -8.65 1.68 9.00
C ASN A 156 -10.11 1.18 8.85
N GLU A 157 -10.31 -0.07 8.41
CA GLU A 157 -11.64 -0.71 8.31
C GLU A 157 -12.18 -1.11 9.69
N VAL A 158 -11.34 -1.68 10.56
CA VAL A 158 -11.68 -1.99 11.96
C VAL A 158 -11.98 -0.72 12.76
N GLU A 159 -11.22 0.37 12.54
CA GLU A 159 -11.48 1.69 13.14
C GLU A 159 -12.86 2.23 12.74
N LYS A 160 -13.22 2.16 11.45
CA LYS A 160 -14.56 2.56 10.97
C LYS A 160 -15.67 1.71 11.58
N LEU A 161 -15.50 0.39 11.63
CA LEU A 161 -16.48 -0.50 12.25
C LEU A 161 -16.63 -0.20 13.75
N SER A 162 -15.53 0.07 14.45
CA SER A 162 -15.53 0.47 15.86
C SER A 162 -16.29 1.78 16.06
N GLN A 163 -16.08 2.79 15.20
CA GLN A 163 -16.83 4.04 15.22
C GLN A 163 -18.34 3.81 15.04
N THR A 164 -18.75 2.96 14.08
CA THR A 164 -20.18 2.63 13.89
C THR A 164 -20.77 1.84 15.06
N ILE A 165 -19.96 1.09 15.82
CA ILE A 165 -20.41 0.42 17.05
C ILE A 165 -20.69 1.46 18.13
N CYS A 166 -19.79 2.42 18.35
CA CYS A 166 -20.02 3.53 19.28
C CYS A 166 -21.30 4.32 18.95
N GLU A 167 -21.51 4.66 17.68
CA GLU A 167 -22.72 5.36 17.21
C GLU A 167 -24.01 4.56 17.46
N LEU A 168 -23.95 3.22 17.30
CA LEU A 168 -25.08 2.33 17.62
C LEU A 168 -25.30 2.20 19.13
N GLU A 169 -24.24 2.17 19.95
CA GLU A 169 -24.34 2.15 21.42
C GLU A 169 -24.96 3.45 21.95
N GLU A 170 -24.54 4.62 21.44
CA GLU A 170 -25.17 5.91 21.75
C GLU A 170 -26.64 5.95 21.33
N ALA A 171 -26.97 5.44 20.14
CA ALA A 171 -28.36 5.33 19.66
C ALA A 171 -29.21 4.40 20.54
N ILE A 172 -28.65 3.29 21.04
CA ILE A 172 -29.31 2.37 21.97
C ILE A 172 -29.54 3.04 23.33
N LEU A 173 -28.58 3.80 23.85
CA LEU A 173 -28.74 4.56 25.10
C LEU A 173 -29.83 5.64 24.96
N ALA A 174 -29.84 6.38 23.85
CA ALA A 174 -30.87 7.37 23.55
C ALA A 174 -32.28 6.71 23.39
N ALA A 175 -32.36 5.57 22.70
CA ALA A 175 -33.59 4.79 22.59
C ALA A 175 -34.07 4.25 23.95
N GLY A 176 -33.14 3.86 24.83
CA GLY A 176 -33.43 3.46 26.22
C GLY A 176 -34.03 4.61 27.04
N ALA A 177 -33.49 5.82 26.92
CA ALA A 177 -34.04 7.02 27.55
C ALA A 177 -35.45 7.35 27.02
N ALA A 178 -35.66 7.30 25.70
CA ALA A 178 -36.98 7.49 25.09
C ALA A 178 -37.99 6.41 25.50
N ALA A 179 -37.56 5.14 25.64
CA ALA A 179 -38.41 4.08 26.14
C ALA A 179 -38.84 4.31 27.60
N ASN A 180 -38.00 4.94 28.42
CA ASN A 180 -38.34 5.32 29.79
C ASN A 180 -39.35 6.47 29.85
N THR A 181 -39.19 7.53 29.05
CA THR A 181 -40.19 8.61 29.02
C THR A 181 -41.55 8.11 28.50
N ILE A 182 -41.57 7.19 27.54
CA ILE A 182 -42.79 6.51 27.09
C ILE A 182 -43.43 5.68 28.22
N ARG A 183 -42.64 4.99 29.07
CA ARG A 183 -43.15 4.26 30.24
C ARG A 183 -43.79 5.21 31.26
N ASP A 184 -43.15 6.34 31.57
CA ASP A 184 -43.71 7.33 32.50
C ASP A 184 -44.96 8.03 31.95
N CYS A 185 -44.99 8.42 30.67
CA CYS A 185 -46.20 8.93 30.03
C CYS A 185 -47.35 7.89 30.08
N ARG A 186 -47.04 6.61 29.86
CA ARG A 186 -48.04 5.52 29.97
C ARG A 186 -48.55 5.33 31.40
N ARG A 187 -47.68 5.54 32.41
CA ARG A 187 -48.05 5.54 33.83
C ARG A 187 -48.97 6.71 34.16
N GLN A 188 -48.61 7.95 33.80
CA GLN A 188 -49.44 9.14 33.97
C GLN A 188 -50.81 9.02 33.28
N ILE A 189 -50.86 8.48 32.06
CA ILE A 189 -52.13 8.19 31.36
C ILE A 189 -52.99 7.18 32.13
N SER A 190 -52.38 6.23 32.84
CA SER A 190 -53.10 5.25 33.66
C SER A 190 -53.61 5.84 34.97
N GLU A 191 -52.81 6.71 35.61
CA GLU A 191 -53.18 7.49 36.80
C GLU A 191 -54.38 8.42 36.47
N LEU A 192 -54.27 9.25 35.43
CA LEU A 192 -55.35 10.13 34.93
C LEU A 192 -56.61 9.36 34.52
N LYS A 193 -56.47 8.13 34.01
CA LYS A 193 -57.61 7.27 33.68
C LYS A 193 -58.36 6.78 34.93
N GLU A 194 -57.67 6.54 36.04
CA GLU A 194 -58.32 6.23 37.31
C GLU A 194 -58.96 7.46 37.95
N GLU A 195 -58.28 8.61 37.93
CA GLU A 195 -58.86 9.89 38.39
C GLU A 195 -60.14 10.20 37.64
N LYS A 196 -60.14 10.08 36.31
CA LYS A 196 -61.35 10.18 35.48
C LYS A 196 -62.43 9.18 35.94
N ARG A 197 -62.07 7.91 36.17
CA ARG A 197 -63.01 6.87 36.64
C ARG A 197 -63.61 7.20 38.03
N MET A 198 -62.88 7.92 38.87
CA MET A 198 -63.37 8.43 40.17
C MET A 198 -64.29 9.64 39.99
N LEU A 199 -63.88 10.63 39.20
CA LEU A 199 -64.69 11.83 38.91
C LEU A 199 -66.00 11.49 38.18
N GLU A 200 -66.02 10.48 37.31
CA GLU A 200 -67.25 9.98 36.67
C GLU A 200 -68.23 9.39 37.69
N ARG A 201 -67.75 8.70 38.73
CA ARG A 201 -68.59 8.23 39.85
C ARG A 201 -69.10 9.39 40.70
N GLU A 202 -68.28 10.42 40.91
CA GLU A 202 -68.67 11.59 41.69
C GLU A 202 -69.69 12.46 40.97
N LEU A 203 -69.53 12.65 39.66
CA LEU A 203 -70.53 13.25 38.80
C LEU A 203 -71.84 12.45 38.82
N ALA A 204 -71.78 11.12 38.83
CA ALA A 204 -72.98 10.28 38.98
C ALA A 204 -73.64 10.43 40.36
N ARG A 205 -72.87 10.41 41.45
CA ARG A 205 -73.36 10.68 42.83
C ARG A 205 -74.01 12.06 42.92
N ALA A 206 -73.34 13.10 42.41
CA ALA A 206 -73.80 14.48 42.40
C ALA A 206 -75.09 14.66 41.57
N ARG A 207 -75.20 13.99 40.41
CA ARG A 207 -76.44 13.96 39.62
C ARG A 207 -77.59 13.30 40.37
N VAL A 208 -77.36 12.20 41.09
CA VAL A 208 -78.39 11.55 41.92
C VAL A 208 -78.81 12.45 43.09
N SER A 209 -77.88 13.13 43.78
CA SER A 209 -78.24 14.07 44.84
C SER A 209 -78.96 15.31 44.31
N ALA A 210 -78.54 15.86 43.16
CA ALA A 210 -79.21 16.98 42.50
C ALA A 210 -80.64 16.61 42.10
N ASN A 211 -80.83 15.45 41.45
CA ASN A 211 -82.16 14.95 41.10
C ASN A 211 -83.05 14.77 42.33
N ARG A 212 -82.51 14.26 43.45
CA ARG A 212 -83.24 14.14 44.73
C ARG A 212 -83.66 15.51 45.28
N VAL A 213 -82.78 16.51 45.27
CA VAL A 213 -83.12 17.89 45.68
C VAL A 213 -84.17 18.48 44.73
N SER A 214 -84.03 18.32 43.42
CA SER A 214 -85.03 18.76 42.44
C SER A 214 -86.39 18.09 42.63
N MET A 215 -86.44 16.81 43.04
CA MET A 215 -87.70 16.13 43.40
C MET A 215 -88.32 16.69 44.69
N VAL A 216 -87.51 17.01 45.71
CA VAL A 216 -88.01 17.63 46.95
C VAL A 216 -88.59 19.02 46.65
N VAL A 217 -87.82 19.89 45.99
CA VAL A 217 -88.29 21.23 45.59
C VAL A 217 -89.51 21.15 44.66
N ALA A 218 -89.55 20.21 43.71
CA ALA A 218 -90.73 20.03 42.86
C ALA A 218 -91.97 19.53 43.63
N ASN A 219 -91.81 18.89 44.79
CA ASN A 219 -92.94 18.56 45.67
C ASN A 219 -93.35 19.75 46.56
N GLU A 220 -92.40 20.56 47.03
CA GLU A 220 -92.67 21.80 47.78
C GLU A 220 -93.43 22.85 46.94
N TRP A 221 -93.29 22.80 45.61
CA TRP A 221 -93.92 23.72 44.66
C TRP A 221 -95.26 23.22 44.11
N LYS A 222 -95.89 22.26 44.77
CA LYS A 222 -97.24 21.78 44.47
C LYS A 222 -98.30 22.59 45.23
N ASP A 223 -99.47 22.71 44.62
CA ASP A 223 -100.68 23.20 45.27
C ASP A 223 -101.32 22.15 46.20
N GLU A 224 -102.41 22.55 46.87
CA GLU A 224 -103.23 21.68 47.74
C GLU A 224 -103.86 20.49 46.99
N ASN A 225 -103.76 20.44 45.66
CA ASN A 225 -104.23 19.35 44.79
C ASN A 225 -103.08 18.50 44.21
N ASP A 226 -101.88 18.57 44.82
CA ASP A 226 -100.67 17.81 44.45
C ASP A 226 -100.07 18.21 43.07
N LYS A 227 -100.45 19.38 42.52
CA LYS A 227 -100.07 19.85 41.17
C LYS A 227 -99.07 21.01 41.23
N VAL A 228 -97.98 20.89 40.50
CA VAL A 228 -97.02 22.00 40.33
C VAL A 228 -97.62 23.09 39.46
N MET A 229 -97.56 24.35 39.91
CA MET A 229 -98.07 25.50 39.16
C MET A 229 -97.42 25.59 37.77
N PRO A 230 -98.20 25.61 36.67
CA PRO A 230 -97.67 25.76 35.31
C PRO A 230 -96.84 27.03 35.14
N VAL A 231 -95.64 26.89 34.56
CA VAL A 231 -94.66 27.99 34.37
C VAL A 231 -95.26 29.23 33.72
N LYS A 232 -96.22 29.05 32.79
CA LYS A 232 -96.92 30.17 32.13
C LYS A 232 -97.80 30.97 33.10
N GLN A 233 -98.48 30.32 34.05
CA GLN A 233 -99.28 30.99 35.08
C GLN A 233 -98.36 31.68 36.09
N TRP A 234 -97.33 30.97 36.58
CA TRP A 234 -96.34 31.55 37.50
C TRP A 234 -95.67 32.82 36.95
N LEU A 235 -95.32 32.84 35.65
CA LEU A 235 -94.73 34.03 35.01
C LEU A 235 -95.72 35.20 34.92
N GLU A 236 -97.01 34.95 34.68
CA GLU A 236 -98.03 36.00 34.61
C GLU A 236 -98.39 36.52 36.02
N GLU A 237 -98.51 35.64 37.03
CA GLU A 237 -98.68 36.03 38.43
C GLU A 237 -97.48 36.84 38.94
N ARG A 238 -96.25 36.40 38.66
CA ARG A 238 -95.04 37.15 39.02
C ARG A 238 -95.00 38.52 38.33
N ARG A 239 -95.50 38.63 37.10
CA ARG A 239 -95.63 39.91 36.37
C ARG A 239 -96.71 40.81 36.98
N LEU A 240 -97.86 40.26 37.37
CA LEU A 240 -98.93 40.98 38.06
C LEU A 240 -98.43 41.51 39.42
N LEU A 241 -97.80 40.67 40.24
CA LEU A 241 -97.19 41.08 41.51
C LEU A 241 -96.10 42.14 41.33
N GLN A 242 -95.30 42.05 40.27
CA GLN A 242 -94.29 43.07 39.96
C GLN A 242 -94.92 44.41 39.53
N ALA A 243 -96.01 44.38 38.76
CA ALA A 243 -96.77 45.57 38.39
C ALA A 243 -97.52 46.19 39.58
N GLU A 244 -98.09 45.37 40.46
CA GLU A 244 -98.72 45.76 41.73
C GLU A 244 -97.69 46.42 42.67
N MET A 245 -96.53 45.81 42.86
CA MET A 245 -95.43 46.41 43.63
C MET A 245 -95.03 47.79 43.06
N GLN A 246 -94.97 47.93 41.73
CA GLN A 246 -94.65 49.21 41.10
C GLN A 246 -95.76 50.25 41.30
N ARG A 247 -97.04 49.85 41.15
CA ARG A 247 -98.22 50.67 41.48
C ARG A 247 -98.22 51.14 42.94
N LEU A 248 -97.80 50.28 43.86
CA LEU A 248 -97.68 50.61 45.29
C LEU A 248 -96.54 51.60 45.56
N LYS A 249 -95.39 51.47 44.89
CA LYS A 249 -94.29 52.45 44.94
C LYS A 249 -94.70 53.82 44.39
N GLU A 250 -95.44 53.84 43.29
CA GLU A 250 -95.96 55.08 42.69
C GLU A 250 -97.01 55.75 43.60
N LYS A 251 -97.91 54.96 44.20
CA LYS A 251 -98.88 55.44 45.19
C LYS A 251 -98.17 56.00 46.43
N LEU A 252 -97.13 55.33 46.94
CA LEU A 252 -96.31 55.80 48.06
C LEU A 252 -95.65 57.15 47.72
N ALA A 253 -95.04 57.28 46.54
CA ALA A 253 -94.43 58.54 46.10
C ALA A 253 -95.48 59.66 45.88
N ILE A 254 -96.73 59.35 45.55
CA ILE A 254 -97.82 60.34 45.53
C ILE A 254 -98.15 60.78 46.96
N SER A 255 -98.37 59.85 47.89
CA SER A 255 -98.63 60.16 49.30
C SER A 255 -97.48 60.96 49.94
N GLU A 256 -96.23 60.65 49.61
CA GLU A 256 -95.05 61.39 50.06
C GLU A 256 -95.04 62.84 49.54
N ARG A 257 -95.37 63.07 48.26
CA ARG A 257 -95.49 64.44 47.73
C ARG A 257 -96.65 65.20 48.38
N THR A 258 -97.78 64.55 48.63
CA THR A 258 -98.92 65.15 49.33
C THR A 258 -98.56 65.52 50.77
N ALA A 259 -97.94 64.62 51.53
CA ALA A 259 -97.49 64.88 52.89
C ALA A 259 -96.46 66.03 52.95
N ASN A 260 -95.55 66.12 51.99
CA ASN A 260 -94.62 67.25 51.87
C ASN A 260 -95.33 68.58 51.54
N ALA A 261 -96.36 68.56 50.68
CA ALA A 261 -97.17 69.75 50.39
C ALA A 261 -98.01 70.19 51.61
N GLU A 262 -98.58 69.24 52.35
CA GLU A 262 -99.28 69.49 53.61
C GLU A 262 -98.33 70.05 54.68
N ALA A 263 -97.10 69.53 54.78
CA ALA A 263 -96.07 70.08 55.66
C ALA A 263 -95.71 71.54 55.30
N GLN A 264 -95.52 71.86 54.01
CA GLN A 264 -95.30 73.24 53.56
C GLN A 264 -96.50 74.17 53.84
N MET A 265 -97.73 73.67 53.76
CA MET A 265 -98.92 74.44 54.12
C MET A 265 -99.04 74.62 55.64
N LYS A 266 -98.68 73.61 56.43
CA LYS A 266 -98.59 73.67 57.90
C LYS A 266 -97.54 74.68 58.36
N GLU A 267 -96.38 74.74 57.71
CA GLU A 267 -95.36 75.77 57.90
C GLU A 267 -95.90 77.18 57.61
N LYS A 268 -96.55 77.39 56.45
CA LYS A 268 -97.17 78.67 56.08
C LYS A 268 -98.24 79.13 57.08
N LEU A 269 -99.05 78.20 57.60
CA LEU A 269 -100.05 78.49 58.64
C LEU A 269 -99.41 78.79 60.00
N LYS A 270 -98.36 78.07 60.38
CA LYS A 270 -97.57 78.31 61.60
C LYS A 270 -96.90 79.69 61.58
N LEU A 271 -96.39 80.14 60.44
CA LEU A 271 -95.84 81.49 60.26
C LEU A 271 -96.93 82.57 60.38
N ARG A 272 -98.12 82.34 59.82
CA ARG A 272 -99.29 83.24 59.95
C ARG A 272 -99.81 83.35 61.37
N LEU A 273 -99.86 82.24 62.11
CA LEU A 273 -100.23 82.23 63.53
C LEU A 273 -99.24 83.09 64.34
N LYS A 274 -97.94 82.85 64.16
CA LYS A 274 -96.87 83.59 64.83
C LYS A 274 -96.83 85.10 64.51
N THR A 275 -97.42 85.53 63.38
CA THR A 275 -97.57 86.96 63.06
C THR A 275 -98.86 87.56 63.63
N LEU A 276 -99.96 86.78 63.72
CA LEU A 276 -101.19 87.19 64.41
C LEU A 276 -101.00 87.35 65.92
N GLU A 277 -100.20 86.48 66.54
CA GLU A 277 -99.82 86.56 67.95
C GLU A 277 -99.06 87.86 68.28
N GLY A 278 -98.27 88.38 67.32
CA GLY A 278 -97.53 89.63 67.47
C GLY A 278 -98.37 90.92 67.35
N LEU A 279 -99.64 90.84 66.92
CA LEU A 279 -100.47 92.02 66.60
C LEU A 279 -101.52 92.35 67.68
N LYS A 280 -101.44 91.74 68.87
CA LYS A 280 -102.43 91.89 69.95
C LYS A 280 -102.03 92.82 71.10
N HIS A 281 -100.87 93.47 71.04
CA HIS A 281 -100.38 94.35 72.10
C HIS A 281 -100.14 95.78 71.62
N ILE A 282 -100.64 96.73 72.42
CA ILE A 282 -100.43 98.20 72.38
C ILE A 282 -101.27 98.97 71.33
N SER A 283 -102.01 99.97 71.84
CA SER A 283 -102.65 101.07 71.11
C SER A 283 -102.76 102.28 72.08
N SER A 284 -102.76 103.52 71.56
CA SER A 284 -102.55 104.81 72.28
C SER A 284 -101.15 104.94 72.92
N PHE A 285 -100.41 106.07 72.93
CA PHE A 285 -100.60 107.51 72.62
C PHE A 285 -99.30 108.09 71.98
N SER A 286 -99.14 109.34 71.50
CA SER A 286 -99.99 110.34 70.79
C SER A 286 -99.11 111.58 70.39
N ALA A 287 -99.72 112.64 69.85
CA ALA A 287 -99.30 114.06 69.81
C ALA A 287 -98.14 114.59 68.89
N ASN A 288 -98.59 115.26 67.82
CA ASN A 288 -98.17 116.59 67.31
C ASN A 288 -96.91 116.83 66.41
N PRO A 289 -96.92 117.93 65.60
CA PRO A 289 -96.32 117.90 64.23
C PRO A 289 -95.49 119.14 63.78
N ASN A 290 -94.86 119.06 62.59
CA ASN A 290 -95.24 119.90 61.42
C ASN A 290 -94.39 119.72 60.14
N ALA A 291 -95.04 120.03 59.00
CA ALA A 291 -94.51 120.50 57.70
C ALA A 291 -93.61 119.61 56.80
N SER A 292 -94.14 119.29 55.60
CA SER A 292 -93.48 119.34 54.26
C SER A 292 -92.34 118.36 53.92
N CYS A 293 -92.19 117.78 52.72
CA CYS A 293 -93.06 117.43 51.58
C CYS A 293 -92.24 116.50 50.65
N GLY A 294 -92.85 115.63 49.83
CA GLY A 294 -92.13 114.95 48.75
C GLY A 294 -92.59 113.55 48.34
N SER A 295 -93.27 113.46 47.22
CA SER A 295 -93.50 112.24 46.40
C SER A 295 -92.88 112.49 44.99
N PRO A 296 -92.76 111.55 44.02
CA PRO A 296 -93.55 110.32 43.88
C PRO A 296 -92.91 109.04 43.25
N LYS A 297 -93.76 108.02 43.18
CA LYS A 297 -93.84 106.79 42.33
C LYS A 297 -94.02 107.10 40.80
N PRO A 298 -94.36 106.15 39.87
CA PRO A 298 -94.02 104.71 39.63
C PRO A 298 -93.79 104.32 38.12
N GLY A 299 -93.63 103.01 37.81
CA GLY A 299 -94.03 102.37 36.52
C GLY A 299 -93.50 100.92 36.39
N ASN A 300 -94.28 99.83 36.19
CA ASN A 300 -95.14 99.36 35.06
C ASN A 300 -94.35 98.93 33.80
N THR A 301 -94.62 97.80 33.08
CA THR A 301 -95.62 96.68 33.19
C THR A 301 -95.16 95.45 32.35
N ASN A 302 -95.58 94.22 32.72
CA ASN A 302 -96.08 93.06 31.90
C ASN A 302 -95.30 92.61 30.60
N LYS A 303 -95.39 91.38 30.03
CA LYS A 303 -96.35 90.25 30.07
C LYS A 303 -95.76 88.99 29.35
N ILE A 304 -96.54 87.89 29.28
CA ILE A 304 -96.49 86.77 28.29
C ILE A 304 -95.52 85.57 28.54
N LEU A 305 -96.12 84.46 29.02
CA LEU A 305 -96.16 83.09 28.46
C LEU A 305 -94.94 82.48 27.73
N GLY A 306 -94.57 81.24 28.11
CA GLY A 306 -93.75 80.33 27.31
C GLY A 306 -94.38 78.93 27.19
N PHE A 307 -94.51 78.40 25.97
CA PHE A 307 -95.10 77.09 25.65
C PHE A 307 -94.22 76.32 24.66
N ILE A 308 -93.94 75.04 24.97
CA ILE A 308 -93.63 73.91 24.05
C ILE A 308 -92.59 74.14 22.93
N LYS A 309 -91.47 73.40 22.98
CA LYS A 309 -91.18 72.35 21.96
C LYS A 309 -90.19 71.28 22.42
N ILE A 310 -90.52 70.04 22.05
CA ILE A 310 -89.69 68.83 22.16
C ILE A 310 -89.35 68.42 20.72
N ASN A 311 -88.09 68.06 20.41
CA ASN A 311 -87.71 66.95 19.52
C ASN A 311 -86.21 66.92 19.16
N ALA A 312 -85.51 65.87 19.64
CA ALA A 312 -84.40 65.18 18.97
C ALA A 312 -84.07 63.91 19.78
N GLY A 313 -84.22 62.70 19.25
CA GLY A 313 -83.94 61.49 20.07
C GLY A 313 -84.41 60.10 19.61
N MET A 314 -84.83 59.88 18.36
CA MET A 314 -85.08 58.53 17.80
C MET A 314 -84.57 58.48 16.35
N ARG A 315 -84.08 57.37 15.77
CA ARG A 315 -84.20 55.93 16.08
C ARG A 315 -82.87 55.15 15.94
N ARG A 316 -82.94 53.84 16.26
CA ARG A 316 -82.08 52.69 15.85
C ARG A 316 -81.58 52.81 14.38
N ARG A 317 -80.55 52.08 13.89
CA ARG A 317 -80.16 50.66 14.15
C ARG A 317 -78.76 50.30 13.57
N SER A 318 -78.11 49.27 14.13
CA SER A 318 -76.90 48.55 13.63
C SER A 318 -75.57 49.32 13.71
N THR A 319 -74.40 48.68 13.79
CA THR A 319 -74.03 47.24 13.63
C THR A 319 -72.96 46.78 14.67
N SER A 320 -72.76 45.46 14.78
CA SER A 320 -71.72 44.70 15.52
C SER A 320 -71.69 44.71 17.07
N GLN A 321 -71.02 43.71 17.63
CA GLN A 321 -70.95 43.34 19.06
C GLN A 321 -69.45 43.28 19.52
N PRO A 322 -69.12 42.87 20.76
CA PRO A 322 -69.43 43.55 22.02
C PRO A 322 -68.14 43.90 22.81
N ARG A 323 -68.27 44.60 23.95
CA ARG A 323 -67.17 44.70 24.94
C ARG A 323 -66.97 43.34 25.63
N GLY A 324 -65.72 42.91 25.79
CA GLY A 324 -65.36 41.61 26.39
C GLY A 324 -65.09 41.69 27.90
N SER A 325 -64.52 40.62 28.47
CA SER A 325 -63.60 40.68 29.61
C SER A 325 -62.95 39.31 29.92
N HIS A 326 -61.80 39.35 30.62
CA HIS A 326 -61.20 38.32 31.49
C HIS A 326 -60.63 36.99 30.94
N ILE A 327 -59.36 36.74 31.32
CA ILE A 327 -58.70 35.46 31.65
C ILE A 327 -58.56 34.40 30.52
N ASN A 328 -57.33 34.19 30.02
CA ASN A 328 -56.51 33.06 30.50
C ASN A 328 -55.01 33.18 30.18
N ILE A 329 -54.21 32.27 30.75
CA ILE A 329 -52.75 32.18 30.71
C ILE A 329 -52.29 31.20 29.61
N LYS A 330 -51.37 31.61 28.73
CA LYS A 330 -50.16 30.85 28.31
C LYS A 330 -49.31 31.54 27.23
N SER A 331 -48.01 31.66 27.52
CA SER A 331 -46.80 31.61 26.67
C SER A 331 -46.93 31.44 25.13
N PRO A 332 -46.06 32.09 24.32
CA PRO A 332 -44.75 31.48 24.06
C PRO A 332 -43.52 32.42 24.08
N LEU A 333 -42.34 31.81 23.88
CA LEU A 333 -40.97 32.32 24.01
C LEU A 333 -40.59 33.47 23.04
N GLN A 334 -39.76 34.41 23.52
CA GLN A 334 -38.43 34.67 22.93
C GLN A 334 -37.45 35.31 23.95
N GLN A 335 -36.15 35.27 23.63
CA GLN A 335 -34.99 35.73 24.43
C GLN A 335 -34.44 37.08 23.88
N PRO A 336 -33.28 37.61 24.34
CA PRO A 336 -32.80 37.92 25.71
C PRO A 336 -32.32 39.40 25.85
N ASN A 337 -31.89 39.82 27.05
CA ASN A 337 -30.67 40.64 27.36
C ASN A 337 -30.67 41.12 28.84
N ILE A 338 -29.53 41.11 29.57
CA ILE A 338 -28.57 42.22 29.86
C ILE A 338 -29.28 43.44 30.52
N GLU A 339 -28.92 44.01 31.68
CA GLU A 339 -27.71 44.09 32.56
C GLU A 339 -28.20 44.28 34.05
N THR A 340 -27.48 44.18 35.20
CA THR A 340 -26.07 43.91 35.62
C THR A 340 -26.11 43.07 36.96
N GLU A 341 -25.41 43.21 38.12
CA GLU A 341 -24.32 44.05 38.71
C GLU A 341 -23.60 43.35 39.92
N ASN A 342 -22.45 43.88 40.37
CA ASN A 342 -21.82 44.00 41.72
C ASN A 342 -22.21 43.11 42.94
N ALA A 343 -21.33 42.79 43.92
CA ALA A 343 -19.85 42.93 44.05
C ALA A 343 -19.25 42.23 45.32
N ILE A 344 -17.95 41.84 45.26
CA ILE A 344 -16.89 41.86 46.32
C ILE A 344 -17.10 41.15 47.69
N ALA A 345 -16.26 40.12 48.01
CA ALA A 345 -15.27 40.11 49.13
C ALA A 345 -14.71 38.71 49.56
N ALA A 346 -13.37 38.62 49.74
CA ALA A 346 -12.55 37.73 50.61
C ALA A 346 -12.76 36.18 50.66
N GLY A 347 -11.72 35.34 50.83
CA GLY A 347 -10.26 35.56 50.85
C GLY A 347 -9.46 34.43 51.53
N LYS A 348 -8.10 34.43 51.40
CA LYS A 348 -7.09 33.49 51.99
C LYS A 348 -7.06 32.06 51.39
N LEU A 349 -5.92 31.33 51.33
CA LEU A 349 -4.48 31.60 51.56
C LEU A 349 -3.60 30.52 50.85
N ASN A 350 -2.39 30.90 50.41
CA ASN A 350 -1.20 30.07 50.14
C ASN A 350 -1.25 28.93 49.06
N GLY A 351 -0.18 28.66 48.31
CA GLY A 351 1.11 29.37 48.18
C GLY A 351 2.13 28.66 47.27
N ALA A 352 3.09 29.42 46.74
CA ALA A 352 4.32 29.08 45.96
C ALA A 352 4.21 28.06 44.79
N ASP A 353 4.57 28.38 43.55
CA ASP A 353 5.91 28.71 43.00
C ASP A 353 7.01 27.63 43.19
N SER A 354 7.84 27.24 42.20
CA SER A 354 7.72 27.17 40.72
C SER A 354 9.01 26.52 40.13
N PHE A 355 9.29 26.74 38.83
CA PHE A 355 10.55 26.49 38.08
C PHE A 355 10.83 25.11 37.45
N LYS A 356 10.60 25.09 36.13
CA LYS A 356 11.41 24.51 35.03
C LYS A 356 12.89 24.22 35.40
N LYS A 357 13.50 23.19 34.78
CA LYS A 357 14.59 23.32 33.73
C LYS A 357 15.56 22.10 33.58
N LYS A 358 15.43 21.39 32.43
CA LYS A 358 16.46 20.75 31.57
C LYS A 358 17.39 19.59 32.04
N TYR A 359 17.59 18.66 31.09
CA TYR A 359 18.78 17.82 30.76
C TYR A 359 19.32 16.76 31.75
N GLY A 360 19.69 15.60 31.18
CA GLY A 360 21.00 14.98 31.45
C GLY A 360 20.99 13.46 31.70
N SER A 361 21.78 12.73 30.89
CA SER A 361 22.13 11.29 31.04
C SER A 361 20.97 10.26 31.06
N GLY A 362 21.20 8.98 30.80
CA GLY A 362 22.43 8.34 30.30
C GLY A 362 22.72 6.99 30.99
N GLU A 363 23.04 5.98 30.17
CA GLU A 363 23.64 4.67 30.51
C GLU A 363 22.83 3.59 31.29
N ASN A 364 22.66 2.47 30.58
CA ASN A 364 23.03 1.09 30.96
C ASN A 364 22.49 0.42 32.24
N MET A 365 21.56 -0.54 32.07
CA MET A 365 21.59 -1.97 32.47
C MET A 365 20.35 -2.61 31.79
N LEU A 366 20.33 -3.77 31.12
CA LEU A 366 21.14 -4.99 31.12
C LEU A 366 20.94 -5.90 32.35
N GLU A 367 19.79 -6.58 32.43
CA GLU A 367 19.73 -8.05 32.64
C GLU A 367 18.30 -8.64 32.58
N LYS A 368 18.21 -9.97 32.32
CA LYS A 368 17.11 -10.91 32.63
C LYS A 368 15.69 -10.57 32.09
N GLY A 369 15.04 -11.37 31.24
CA GLY A 369 15.42 -12.65 30.62
C GLY A 369 14.68 -13.87 31.17
N MET A 370 13.48 -14.13 30.64
CA MET A 370 12.67 -15.37 30.59
C MET A 370 11.71 -15.13 29.40
N TRP A 371 11.52 -16.01 28.42
CA TRP A 371 11.23 -17.45 28.49
C TRP A 371 12.10 -18.32 27.56
N GLY A 372 12.22 -19.61 27.90
CA GLY A 372 13.06 -20.58 27.19
C GLY A 372 12.36 -21.35 26.06
N SER A 373 13.17 -21.72 25.05
CA SER A 373 12.81 -22.58 23.90
C SER A 373 12.29 -23.96 24.30
N ARG A 374 11.51 -24.59 23.40
CA ARG A 374 11.25 -26.04 23.44
C ARG A 374 11.18 -26.69 22.05
N ASN A 375 12.30 -26.64 21.32
CA ASN A 375 12.52 -27.62 20.24
C ASN A 375 12.60 -29.04 20.81
N LYS A 376 12.09 -30.03 20.05
CA LYS A 376 12.38 -31.45 20.27
C LYS A 376 12.84 -32.08 18.96
N VAL A 377 14.15 -32.28 18.84
CA VAL A 377 14.74 -33.11 17.79
C VAL A 377 14.48 -34.59 18.12
N ILE A 378 14.18 -35.38 17.09
CA ILE A 378 14.44 -36.82 17.08
C ILE A 378 15.31 -37.07 15.85
N ASP A 379 16.42 -37.75 16.07
CA ASP A 379 17.49 -37.94 15.10
C ASP A 379 17.51 -39.41 14.66
N ILE A 380 17.62 -39.66 13.35
CA ILE A 380 18.07 -40.95 12.82
C ILE A 380 19.09 -40.63 11.72
N SER A 381 20.32 -41.05 11.96
CA SER A 381 21.51 -40.67 11.21
C SER A 381 21.86 -41.66 10.10
N GLY A 382 22.46 -41.12 9.03
CA GLY A 382 23.35 -41.88 8.14
C GLY A 382 22.88 -42.01 6.68
N LYS A 383 23.75 -41.86 5.67
CA LYS A 383 25.15 -41.38 5.68
C LYS A 383 25.56 -41.01 4.25
N GLU A 384 26.58 -40.14 4.11
CA GLU A 384 27.56 -39.91 3.02
C GLU A 384 27.30 -40.52 1.60
N ILE A 385 27.61 -39.89 0.46
CA ILE A 385 28.88 -39.24 -0.01
C ILE A 385 28.46 -38.19 -1.07
N GLU A 386 28.76 -36.89 -0.93
CA GLU A 386 29.87 -36.16 -1.61
C GLU A 386 29.96 -36.39 -3.16
N GLY A 387 30.01 -35.40 -4.05
CA GLY A 387 29.87 -33.93 -3.95
C GLY A 387 30.15 -33.31 -5.35
N VAL A 388 29.76 -32.05 -5.59
CA VAL A 388 30.29 -31.10 -6.62
C VAL A 388 29.41 -29.84 -6.62
N LYS A 389 30.01 -28.65 -6.81
CA LYS A 389 29.33 -27.35 -6.98
C LYS A 389 29.25 -26.99 -8.47
N THR A 390 28.15 -26.37 -8.93
CA THR A 390 28.19 -25.29 -9.96
C THR A 390 26.91 -24.44 -9.92
N ASN A 391 26.93 -23.41 -9.10
CA ASN A 391 26.86 -21.99 -9.47
C ASN A 391 25.71 -21.32 -10.24
N ALA A 392 25.45 -20.09 -9.76
CA ALA A 392 25.21 -18.83 -10.48
C ALA A 392 23.78 -18.25 -10.69
N ASP A 393 23.60 -17.07 -10.11
CA ASP A 393 22.45 -16.15 -10.15
C ASP A 393 22.07 -15.56 -11.53
N SER A 394 20.83 -15.05 -11.62
CA SER A 394 20.49 -13.97 -12.56
C SER A 394 19.31 -13.12 -12.04
N CYS A 395 19.65 -11.93 -11.52
CA CYS A 395 18.67 -10.92 -11.08
C CYS A 395 18.08 -10.14 -12.28
N ILE A 396 16.86 -9.61 -12.12
CA ILE A 396 16.21 -8.75 -13.11
C ILE A 396 16.30 -7.31 -12.61
N ASP A 397 17.20 -6.53 -13.19
CA ASP A 397 17.25 -5.07 -13.00
C ASP A 397 16.27 -4.37 -13.95
N ILE A 398 15.64 -3.29 -13.51
CA ILE A 398 14.68 -2.49 -14.28
C ILE A 398 15.21 -1.08 -14.41
N HIS A 399 15.63 -0.72 -15.62
CA HIS A 399 16.12 0.62 -15.95
C HIS A 399 15.17 1.72 -15.49
N ARG A 400 15.68 2.60 -14.62
CA ARG A 400 15.18 3.97 -14.53
C ARG A 400 15.45 4.68 -15.85
N ILE A 401 14.52 5.53 -16.27
CA ILE A 401 14.75 6.57 -17.27
C ILE A 401 14.43 7.90 -16.59
N ASP A 402 15.47 8.56 -16.09
CA ASP A 402 15.48 10.00 -15.86
C ASP A 402 16.03 10.66 -17.12
N ASP A 403 15.21 11.44 -17.82
CA ASP A 403 15.66 12.33 -18.91
C ASP A 403 15.06 13.72 -18.65
N THR A 404 15.80 14.54 -17.90
CA THR A 404 15.48 15.96 -17.69
C THR A 404 16.48 16.83 -18.44
N THR A 405 16.04 17.37 -19.57
CA THR A 405 16.76 18.44 -20.28
C THR A 405 15.81 19.54 -20.73
N ASN A 406 16.03 20.74 -20.19
CA ASN A 406 16.11 22.04 -20.90
C ASN A 406 15.24 22.17 -22.17
N SER A 407 14.34 23.14 -22.39
CA SER A 407 14.10 24.50 -21.90
C SER A 407 12.83 24.98 -22.69
N THR A 408 12.17 26.13 -22.56
CA THR A 408 12.52 27.48 -22.10
C THR A 408 11.31 28.16 -21.40
N GLU A 409 11.57 29.31 -20.79
CA GLU A 409 10.55 30.17 -20.16
C GLU A 409 9.61 30.83 -21.18
N THR A 410 8.36 31.10 -20.77
CA THR A 410 7.64 32.36 -21.09
C THR A 410 6.36 32.48 -20.26
N MET A 411 6.43 33.20 -19.13
CA MET A 411 5.22 33.73 -18.49
C MET A 411 4.86 35.07 -19.14
N ASN A 412 3.64 35.19 -19.66
CA ASN A 412 3.02 36.48 -19.98
C ASN A 412 1.73 36.63 -19.15
N LYS A 413 1.60 37.77 -18.45
CA LYS A 413 0.56 37.98 -17.43
C LYS A 413 -0.06 39.38 -17.53
N VAL A 414 -0.96 39.55 -18.51
CA VAL A 414 -1.87 40.70 -18.68
C VAL A 414 -3.16 40.14 -19.31
N GLY A 415 -4.39 40.54 -18.96
CA GLY A 415 -4.83 41.49 -17.94
C GLY A 415 -5.94 42.41 -18.48
N GLY A 416 -7.18 42.25 -18.02
CA GLY A 416 -8.34 43.09 -18.39
C GLY A 416 -9.67 42.37 -18.19
N ASN A 417 -10.67 43.07 -17.64
CA ASN A 417 -12.05 42.60 -17.46
C ASN A 417 -13.01 43.56 -18.20
N GLU A 418 -14.27 43.12 -18.36
CA GLU A 418 -15.45 43.94 -18.77
C GLU A 418 -15.39 44.36 -20.26
N ASP A 419 -16.40 44.17 -21.11
CA ASP A 419 -17.85 44.27 -20.90
C ASP A 419 -18.71 43.34 -21.81
N LEU A 420 -20.03 43.32 -21.57
CA LEU A 420 -21.09 42.71 -22.42
C LEU A 420 -21.80 43.82 -23.25
N PRO A 421 -22.34 43.56 -24.48
CA PRO A 421 -23.66 42.91 -24.56
C PRO A 421 -24.05 42.13 -25.86
N ASP A 422 -25.04 41.24 -25.68
CA ASP A 422 -26.17 40.90 -26.59
C ASP A 422 -25.99 40.85 -28.13
N LYS A 423 -26.03 39.61 -28.70
CA LYS A 423 -27.12 39.18 -29.62
C LYS A 423 -27.02 37.73 -30.13
N GLY A 424 -28.18 37.19 -30.55
CA GLY A 424 -28.23 36.26 -31.69
C GLY A 424 -28.43 34.75 -31.40
N ARG A 425 -29.64 34.34 -30.97
CA ARG A 425 -30.03 32.92 -30.88
C ARG A 425 -30.31 32.31 -32.26
N ALA A 426 -29.43 31.46 -32.78
CA ALA A 426 -29.76 30.48 -33.83
C ALA A 426 -28.81 29.27 -33.80
N TYR A 427 -29.37 28.10 -34.08
CA TYR A 427 -28.77 26.77 -34.24
C TYR A 427 -27.26 26.71 -34.56
N SER A 428 -26.48 26.17 -33.62
CA SER A 428 -25.32 25.35 -33.94
C SER A 428 -25.68 23.89 -33.68
N ASP A 429 -25.53 23.02 -34.67
CA ASP A 429 -25.44 21.58 -34.41
C ASP A 429 -24.28 21.35 -33.43
N SER A 430 -24.56 20.66 -32.32
CA SER A 430 -23.53 20.24 -31.38
C SER A 430 -22.80 19.02 -31.94
N GLU A 431 -22.06 19.22 -33.03
CA GLU A 431 -21.06 18.28 -33.50
C GLU A 431 -20.07 18.06 -32.33
N ASP A 432 -19.90 16.81 -31.91
CA ASP A 432 -19.17 16.45 -30.68
C ASP A 432 -17.65 16.54 -30.93
N VAL A 433 -17.16 17.77 -31.09
CA VAL A 433 -15.75 18.08 -31.36
C VAL A 433 -14.93 17.93 -30.09
N VAL A 434 -14.78 16.68 -29.65
CA VAL A 434 -13.85 16.26 -28.60
C VAL A 434 -12.48 16.86 -28.89
N SER A 435 -11.99 17.67 -27.96
CA SER A 435 -10.78 18.49 -28.13
C SER A 435 -9.60 17.68 -28.70
N GLY A 436 -8.92 18.21 -29.71
CA GLY A 436 -7.80 17.53 -30.38
C GLY A 436 -6.71 17.05 -29.42
N PHE A 437 -6.45 17.78 -28.33
CA PHE A 437 -5.53 17.36 -27.27
C PHE A 437 -5.93 16.04 -26.58
N LEU A 438 -7.23 15.73 -26.49
CA LEU A 438 -7.72 14.44 -25.99
C LEU A 438 -7.50 13.33 -27.02
N TYR A 439 -7.65 13.61 -28.32
CA TYR A 439 -7.28 12.69 -29.39
C TYR A 439 -5.77 12.42 -29.40
N ASP A 440 -4.91 13.44 -29.34
CA ASP A 440 -3.44 13.28 -29.26
C ASP A 440 -3.03 12.44 -28.04
N ARG A 441 -3.64 12.72 -26.88
CA ARG A 441 -3.39 11.98 -25.63
C ARG A 441 -3.87 10.53 -25.71
N LEU A 442 -5.04 10.30 -26.32
CA LEU A 442 -5.58 8.95 -26.54
C LEU A 442 -4.74 8.17 -27.55
N GLN A 443 -4.35 8.78 -28.67
CA GLN A 443 -3.48 8.19 -29.69
C GLN A 443 -2.12 7.82 -29.11
N LYS A 444 -1.50 8.72 -28.31
CA LYS A 444 -0.25 8.43 -27.60
C LYS A 444 -0.41 7.29 -26.57
N ALA A 445 -1.54 7.21 -25.88
CA ALA A 445 -1.84 6.09 -24.98
C ALA A 445 -2.04 4.76 -25.73
N VAL A 446 -2.73 4.77 -26.88
CA VAL A 446 -2.95 3.59 -27.74
C VAL A 446 -1.62 3.09 -28.32
N ILE A 447 -0.77 3.97 -28.86
CA ILE A 447 0.56 3.61 -29.39
C ILE A 447 1.45 3.03 -28.29
N ASN A 448 1.44 3.61 -27.08
CA ASN A 448 2.18 3.07 -25.95
C ASN A 448 1.63 1.70 -25.49
N LEU A 449 0.32 1.50 -25.53
CA LEU A 449 -0.31 0.22 -25.22
C LEU A 449 0.02 -0.85 -26.26
N GLN A 450 -0.02 -0.52 -27.56
CA GLN A 450 0.39 -1.41 -28.66
C GLN A 450 1.82 -1.90 -28.47
N LYS A 451 2.78 -1.00 -28.22
CA LYS A 451 4.17 -1.35 -27.91
C LYS A 451 4.31 -2.21 -26.64
N SER A 452 3.48 -1.97 -25.62
CA SER A 452 3.44 -2.82 -24.42
C SER A 452 2.87 -4.22 -24.71
N CYS A 453 1.95 -4.35 -25.66
CA CYS A 453 1.45 -5.64 -26.12
C CYS A 453 2.50 -6.37 -26.97
N GLU A 454 3.12 -5.72 -27.95
CA GLU A 454 4.18 -6.29 -28.81
C GLU A 454 5.37 -6.84 -28.00
N THR A 455 5.79 -6.11 -26.96
CA THR A 455 6.88 -6.55 -26.07
C THR A 455 6.47 -7.71 -25.16
N LYS A 456 5.22 -7.74 -24.67
CA LYS A 456 4.66 -8.89 -23.93
C LYS A 456 4.50 -10.12 -24.82
N GLU A 457 4.02 -9.95 -26.04
CA GLU A 457 3.87 -11.00 -27.06
C GLU A 457 5.22 -11.62 -27.41
N SER A 458 6.24 -10.79 -27.62
CA SER A 458 7.63 -11.22 -27.82
C SER A 458 8.17 -12.03 -26.62
N SER A 459 7.87 -11.58 -25.39
CA SER A 459 8.25 -12.28 -24.15
C SER A 459 7.52 -13.62 -23.97
N LEU A 460 6.24 -13.68 -24.36
CA LEU A 460 5.41 -14.89 -24.29
C LEU A 460 5.89 -15.93 -25.31
N ASN A 461 6.16 -15.53 -26.55
CA ASN A 461 6.74 -16.41 -27.57
C ASN A 461 8.10 -16.99 -27.15
N ALA A 462 8.95 -16.20 -26.46
CA ALA A 462 10.21 -16.70 -25.90
C ALA A 462 10.00 -17.75 -24.78
N LYS A 463 8.97 -17.56 -23.93
CA LYS A 463 8.59 -18.55 -22.90
C LYS A 463 8.02 -19.83 -23.53
N ASP A 464 7.22 -19.74 -24.58
CA ASP A 464 6.68 -20.91 -25.27
C ASP A 464 7.78 -21.73 -25.96
N GLN A 465 8.82 -21.09 -26.51
CA GLN A 465 10.02 -21.77 -26.97
C GLN A 465 10.75 -22.49 -25.83
N GLN A 466 10.88 -21.85 -24.66
CA GLN A 466 11.45 -22.48 -23.46
C GLN A 466 10.61 -23.67 -22.98
N ILE A 467 9.28 -23.56 -22.99
CA ILE A 467 8.34 -24.63 -22.64
C ILE A 467 8.47 -25.80 -23.64
N GLN A 468 8.57 -25.54 -24.94
CA GLN A 468 8.87 -26.59 -25.92
C GLN A 468 10.20 -27.30 -25.64
N MET A 469 11.26 -26.56 -25.29
CA MET A 469 12.55 -27.15 -24.95
C MET A 469 12.49 -27.99 -23.67
N LEU A 470 11.78 -27.53 -22.64
CA LEU A 470 11.54 -28.28 -21.41
C LEU A 470 10.72 -29.55 -21.68
N MET A 471 9.66 -29.47 -22.48
CA MET A 471 8.86 -30.63 -22.88
C MET A 471 9.68 -31.65 -23.69
N LYS A 472 10.59 -31.20 -24.58
CA LYS A 472 11.56 -32.06 -25.27
C LYS A 472 12.54 -32.73 -24.28
N LYS A 473 13.07 -31.99 -23.30
CA LYS A 473 13.94 -32.53 -22.23
C LYS A 473 13.21 -33.56 -21.35
N VAL A 474 11.98 -33.29 -20.92
CA VAL A 474 11.13 -34.22 -20.14
C VAL A 474 10.88 -35.50 -20.95
N ASN A 475 10.51 -35.38 -22.23
CA ASN A 475 10.31 -36.56 -23.09
C ASN A 475 11.58 -37.40 -23.30
N ALA A 476 12.77 -36.78 -23.30
CA ALA A 476 14.05 -37.49 -23.32
C ALA A 476 14.35 -38.19 -21.98
N LEU A 477 14.13 -37.51 -20.85
CA LEU A 477 14.30 -38.06 -19.51
C LEU A 477 13.35 -39.26 -19.26
N THR A 478 12.06 -39.13 -19.61
CA THR A 478 11.08 -40.23 -19.49
C THR A 478 11.52 -41.47 -20.27
N LYS A 479 12.03 -41.29 -21.50
CA LYS A 479 12.59 -42.41 -22.29
C LYS A 479 13.83 -43.02 -21.66
N SER A 480 14.73 -42.20 -21.10
CA SER A 480 15.92 -42.68 -20.39
C SER A 480 15.54 -43.50 -19.14
N ILE A 481 14.61 -42.99 -18.33
CA ILE A 481 14.07 -43.67 -17.15
C ILE A 481 13.37 -44.98 -17.53
N GLU A 482 12.63 -45.02 -18.65
CA GLU A 482 12.00 -46.24 -19.13
C GLU A 482 13.03 -47.31 -19.56
N VAL A 483 14.11 -46.90 -20.24
CA VAL A 483 15.23 -47.78 -20.63
C VAL A 483 15.96 -48.30 -19.40
N GLU A 484 16.28 -47.43 -18.43
CA GLU A 484 16.99 -47.81 -17.21
C GLU A 484 16.10 -48.69 -16.32
N SER A 485 14.80 -48.43 -16.21
CA SER A 485 13.84 -49.32 -15.53
C SER A 485 13.79 -50.71 -16.18
N LYS A 486 13.81 -50.79 -17.52
CA LYS A 486 13.90 -52.06 -18.25
C LYS A 486 15.25 -52.76 -18.05
N LYS A 487 16.35 -52.03 -17.87
CA LYS A 487 17.67 -52.57 -17.55
C LYS A 487 17.71 -53.11 -16.11
N VAL A 488 17.33 -52.33 -15.12
CA VAL A 488 17.26 -52.75 -13.70
C VAL A 488 16.37 -53.98 -13.52
N LYS A 489 15.22 -54.07 -14.21
CA LYS A 489 14.37 -55.28 -14.18
C LYS A 489 15.07 -56.53 -14.73
N ARG A 490 15.89 -56.41 -15.79
CA ARG A 490 16.71 -57.52 -16.31
C ARG A 490 17.84 -57.89 -15.35
N GLU A 491 18.49 -56.89 -14.77
CA GLU A 491 19.61 -57.05 -13.84
C GLU A 491 19.18 -57.70 -12.51
N ALA A 492 18.00 -57.34 -12.00
CA ALA A 492 17.37 -58.00 -10.86
C ALA A 492 17.05 -59.48 -11.17
N ALA A 493 16.44 -59.77 -12.32
CA ALA A 493 16.15 -61.14 -12.76
C ALA A 493 17.42 -61.96 -13.05
N ALA A 494 18.55 -61.32 -13.39
CA ALA A 494 19.85 -61.97 -13.48
C ALA A 494 20.41 -62.31 -12.08
N ARG A 495 20.45 -61.34 -11.15
CA ARG A 495 20.88 -61.57 -9.77
C ARG A 495 20.02 -62.61 -9.04
N GLU A 496 18.73 -62.69 -9.33
CA GLU A 496 17.86 -63.73 -8.76
C GLU A 496 18.25 -65.14 -9.25
N LYS A 497 18.58 -65.28 -10.54
CA LYS A 497 19.09 -66.54 -11.10
C LYS A 497 20.46 -66.93 -10.53
N GLU A 498 21.35 -65.96 -10.33
CA GLU A 498 22.65 -66.18 -9.66
C GLU A 498 22.47 -66.55 -8.18
N ALA A 499 21.55 -65.89 -7.46
CA ALA A 499 21.21 -66.23 -6.08
C ALA A 499 20.56 -67.62 -5.97
N ALA A 500 19.83 -68.07 -6.99
CA ALA A 500 19.26 -69.41 -7.07
C ALA A 500 20.35 -70.48 -7.34
N SER A 501 21.27 -70.25 -8.28
CA SER A 501 22.37 -71.19 -8.55
C SER A 501 23.37 -71.26 -7.39
N ALA A 502 23.67 -70.14 -6.72
CA ALA A 502 24.49 -70.09 -5.51
C ALA A 502 23.88 -70.89 -4.34
N LYS A 503 22.54 -70.96 -4.23
CA LYS A 503 21.86 -71.78 -3.21
C LYS A 503 21.99 -73.28 -3.46
N LEU A 504 22.17 -73.72 -4.71
CA LEU A 504 22.33 -75.13 -5.07
C LEU A 504 23.72 -75.67 -4.66
N ASN A 505 24.74 -74.81 -4.63
CA ASN A 505 26.14 -75.17 -4.33
C ASN A 505 26.48 -75.21 -2.82
N LYS A 506 25.54 -75.61 -1.95
CA LYS A 506 25.83 -75.89 -0.53
C LYS A 506 26.08 -77.40 -0.31
N PRO A 507 27.30 -77.82 0.08
CA PRO A 507 27.56 -79.23 0.34
C PRO A 507 26.77 -79.73 1.54
N LYS A 508 26.22 -80.95 1.46
CA LYS A 508 25.60 -81.64 2.60
C LYS A 508 26.63 -81.81 3.71
N ARG A 509 26.40 -81.19 4.87
CA ARG A 509 26.99 -81.70 6.11
C ARG A 509 26.31 -83.03 6.43
N PHE A 510 27.09 -84.10 6.48
CA PHE A 510 26.64 -85.34 7.11
C PHE A 510 26.57 -85.11 8.63
N GLY A 511 25.48 -85.56 9.24
CA GLY A 511 25.39 -85.74 10.70
C GLY A 511 25.92 -87.10 11.09
N VAL A 512 26.32 -87.21 12.37
CA VAL A 512 26.57 -88.48 13.07
C VAL A 512 25.23 -89.09 13.47
#